data_AF-A0A7I8DIB1-F1
#
_entry.id   AF-A0A7I8DIB1-F1
#
_cell.length_a   1.000
_cell.length_b   1.000
_cell.length_c   1.000
_cell.angle_alpha   90.00
_cell.angle_beta   90.00
_cell.angle_gamma   90.00
#
_symmetry.space_group_name_H-M   'P 1'
#
loop_
_entity.id
_entity.type
_entity.pdbx_description
1 polymer ?
#
loop_
_entity_poly.entity_id
_entity_poly.type
_entity_poly.pdbx_seq_one_letter_code
_entity_poly.pdbx_strand_id
1 'polypeptide(L)'
;MKKWLRLIKEQKLLLDIINVMIGILLIILAIIYFTHPNNYVIMIAALILAGTVNVINGIKRVIIHNKKSSIGFFVVGGFVYLISIFLIFQL
;
A
#
# COMPACT_ATOMS: atom_id res chain seq x y z
N MET A 1 17.95 22.09 0.21
CA MET A 1 17.17 21.15 -0.63
C MET A 1 18.00 20.09 -1.35
N LYS A 2 19.07 20.43 -2.09
CA LYS A 2 19.85 19.44 -2.88
C LYS A 2 20.46 18.30 -2.05
N LYS A 3 20.87 18.55 -0.79
CA LYS A 3 21.44 17.53 0.11
C LYS A 3 20.40 16.47 0.57
N TRP A 4 19.18 16.91 0.89
CA TRP A 4 18.08 16.02 1.30
C TRP A 4 17.60 15.12 0.16
N LEU A 5 17.41 15.68 -1.04
CA LEU A 5 17.04 14.90 -2.23
C LEU A 5 18.10 13.83 -2.58
N ARG A 6 19.37 14.18 -2.40
CA ARG A 6 20.49 13.27 -2.62
C ARG A 6 20.50 12.12 -1.59
N LEU A 7 20.28 12.42 -0.31
CA LEU A 7 20.18 11.40 0.75
C LEU A 7 18.98 10.44 0.53
N ILE A 8 17.82 10.95 0.12
CA ILE A 8 16.64 10.12 -0.19
C ILE A 8 16.95 9.13 -1.31
N LYS A 9 17.66 9.59 -2.35
CA LYS A 9 18.07 8.76 -3.48
C LYS A 9 19.16 7.75 -3.10
N GLU A 10 20.16 8.19 -2.34
CA GLU A 10 21.29 7.35 -1.91
C GLU A 10 20.86 6.26 -0.92
N GLN A 11 19.91 6.56 -0.01
CA GLN A 11 19.44 5.60 1.00
C GLN A 11 18.23 4.76 0.57
N LYS A 12 17.78 4.87 -0.68
CA LYS A 12 16.58 4.16 -1.20
C LYS A 12 15.31 4.39 -0.35
N LEU A 13 15.22 5.55 0.32
CA LEU A 13 14.13 5.90 1.23
C LEU A 13 12.83 6.31 0.53
N LEU A 14 12.87 6.50 -0.79
CA LEU A 14 11.73 6.96 -1.57
C LEU A 14 10.48 6.06 -1.38
N LEU A 15 10.67 4.74 -1.41
CA LEU A 15 9.58 3.78 -1.24
C LEU A 15 8.99 3.82 0.18
N ASP A 16 9.81 4.12 1.18
CA ASP A 16 9.36 4.25 2.57
C ASP A 16 8.52 5.51 2.77
N ILE A 17 8.93 6.63 2.18
CA ILE A 17 8.16 7.88 2.22
C ILE A 17 6.79 7.66 1.56
N ILE A 18 6.74 7.00 0.40
CA ILE A 18 5.48 6.68 -0.28
C ILE A 18 4.59 5.80 0.62
N ASN A 19 5.15 4.75 1.23
CA ASN A 19 4.39 3.88 2.14
C ASN A 19 3.86 4.60 3.38
N VAL A 20 4.63 5.52 3.97
CA VAL A 20 4.17 6.34 5.11
C VAL A 20 2.99 7.22 4.68
N MET A 21 3.09 7.88 3.52
CA MET A 21 2.00 8.70 3.00
C MET A 21 0.72 7.89 2.75
N ILE A 22 0.85 6.69 2.15
CA ILE A 22 -0.29 5.80 1.93
C ILE A 22 -0.85 5.30 3.27
N GLY A 23 0.01 4.98 4.25
CA GLY A 23 -0.39 4.56 5.59
C GLY A 23 -1.23 5.61 6.33
N ILE A 24 -0.85 6.89 6.24
CA ILE A 24 -1.64 7.99 6.79
C ILE A 24 -3.00 8.08 6.11
N LEU A 25 -3.03 7.98 4.77
CA LEU A 25 -4.29 7.99 4.02
C LEU A 25 -5.19 6.80 4.38
N LEU A 26 -4.61 5.62 4.61
CA LEU A 26 -5.34 4.43 5.06
C LEU A 26 -6.01 4.64 6.42
N ILE A 27 -5.33 5.29 7.37
CA ILE A 27 -5.91 5.61 8.67
C ILE A 27 -7.11 6.55 8.50
N ILE A 28 -6.99 7.57 7.65
CA ILE A 28 -8.09 8.50 7.36
C ILE A 28 -9.28 7.73 6.75
N LEU A 29 -9.05 6.91 5.72
CA LEU A 29 -10.11 6.13 5.09
C LEU A 29 -10.75 5.12 6.04
N ALA A 30 -9.97 4.50 6.93
CA ALA A 30 -10.51 3.60 7.95
C ALA A 30 -11.44 4.32 8.92
N ILE A 31 -11.07 5.52 9.39
CA ILE A 31 -11.93 6.35 10.23
C ILE A 31 -13.24 6.68 9.49
N ILE A 32 -13.16 7.12 8.23
CA ILE A 32 -14.36 7.46 7.45
C ILE A 32 -15.23 6.20 7.25
N TYR A 33 -14.63 5.04 6.93
CA TYR A 33 -15.38 3.79 6.78
C TYR A 33 -16.11 3.40 8.07
N PHE A 34 -15.48 3.49 9.24
CA PHE A 34 -16.16 3.19 10.50
C PHE A 34 -17.33 4.13 10.81
N THR A 35 -17.32 5.36 10.26
CA THR A 35 -18.48 6.27 10.35
C THR A 35 -19.56 5.99 9.30
N HIS A 36 -19.22 5.30 8.20
CA HIS A 36 -20.12 4.98 7.09
C HIS A 36 -19.89 3.53 6.59
N PRO A 37 -20.20 2.51 7.40
CA PRO A 37 -19.78 1.13 7.15
C PRO A 37 -20.38 0.51 5.89
N ASN A 38 -21.48 1.05 5.38
CA ASN A 38 -22.12 0.58 4.14
C ASN A 38 -21.55 1.25 2.88
N ASN A 39 -20.57 2.15 3.03
CA ASN A 39 -19.95 2.80 1.89
C ASN A 39 -18.81 1.94 1.33
N TYR A 40 -19.17 1.01 0.46
CA TYR A 40 -18.25 0.10 -0.21
C TYR A 40 -17.16 0.81 -1.02
N VAL A 41 -17.42 2.01 -1.54
CA VAL A 41 -16.42 2.79 -2.29
C VAL A 41 -15.22 3.16 -1.41
N ILE A 42 -15.47 3.54 -0.16
CA ILE A 42 -14.39 3.87 0.80
C ILE A 42 -13.59 2.62 1.15
N MET A 43 -14.27 1.50 1.38
CA MET A 43 -13.62 0.21 1.65
C MET A 43 -12.75 -0.24 0.47
N ILE A 44 -13.26 -0.14 -0.76
CA ILE A 44 -12.53 -0.45 -1.99
C ILE A 44 -11.29 0.42 -2.10
N ALA A 45 -11.41 1.74 -1.89
CA ALA A 45 -10.28 2.65 -1.94
C ALA A 45 -9.20 2.30 -0.89
N ALA A 46 -9.62 1.97 0.34
CA ALA A 46 -8.70 1.53 1.39
C ALA A 46 -8.00 0.21 1.01
N LEU A 47 -8.72 -0.76 0.47
CA LEU A 47 -8.13 -2.03 0.04
C LEU A 47 -7.13 -1.85 -1.09
N ILE A 48 -7.43 -1.03 -2.11
CA ILE A 48 -6.47 -0.74 -3.20
C ILE A 48 -5.18 -0.15 -2.63
N LEU A 49 -5.27 0.80 -1.69
CA LEU A 49 -4.09 1.39 -1.06
C LEU A 49 -3.32 0.38 -0.21
N ALA A 50 -4.02 -0.47 0.55
CA ALA A 50 -3.41 -1.52 1.37
C ALA A 50 -2.68 -2.57 0.49
N GLY A 51 -3.29 -2.97 -0.63
CA GLY A 51 -2.65 -3.85 -1.61
C GLY A 51 -1.41 -3.21 -2.22
N THR A 52 -1.48 -1.91 -2.52
CA THR A 52 -0.37 -1.13 -3.08
C THR A 52 0.82 -1.05 -2.12
N VAL A 53 0.60 -0.80 -0.82
CA VAL A 53 1.68 -0.83 0.19
C VAL A 53 2.37 -2.19 0.25
N ASN A 54 1.59 -3.28 0.19
CA ASN A 54 2.15 -4.63 0.16
C ASN A 54 3.00 -4.87 -1.10
N VAL A 55 2.52 -4.47 -2.28
CA VAL A 55 3.30 -4.57 -3.53
C VAL A 55 4.58 -3.74 -3.46
N ILE A 56 4.53 -2.50 -2.96
CA ILE A 56 5.71 -1.63 -2.79
C ILE A 56 6.72 -2.30 -1.85
N ASN A 57 6.27 -2.88 -0.74
CA ASN A 57 7.13 -3.63 0.18
C ASN A 57 7.76 -4.87 -0.49
N GLY A 58 6.99 -5.59 -1.31
CA GLY A 58 7.50 -6.69 -2.13
C GLY A 58 8.61 -6.23 -3.09
N ILE A 59 8.37 -5.14 -3.83
CA ILE A 59 9.36 -4.53 -4.73
C ILE A 59 10.61 -4.11 -3.96
N LYS A 60 10.46 -3.42 -2.82
CA LYS A 60 11.58 -3.02 -1.97
C LYS A 60 12.41 -4.25 -1.54
N ARG A 61 11.75 -5.34 -1.16
CA ARG A 61 12.40 -6.60 -0.76
C ARG A 61 13.17 -7.26 -1.91
N VAL A 62 12.64 -7.21 -3.14
CA VAL A 62 13.33 -7.68 -4.36
C VAL A 62 14.59 -6.85 -4.66
N ILE A 63 14.52 -5.54 -4.47
CA ILE A 63 15.61 -4.60 -4.80
C ILE A 63 16.74 -4.63 -3.76
N ILE A 64 16.42 -4.80 -2.48
CA ILE A 64 17.37 -4.61 -1.36
C ILE A 64 17.78 -5.94 -0.70
N HIS A 65 16.93 -6.96 -0.74
CA HIS A 65 17.09 -8.20 0.03
C HIS A 65 16.92 -9.45 -0.85
N ASN A 66 16.50 -10.56 -0.23
CA ASN A 66 16.28 -11.85 -0.88
C ASN A 66 14.91 -11.92 -1.56
N LYS A 67 14.91 -12.21 -2.88
CA LYS A 67 13.71 -12.39 -3.72
C LYS A 67 12.71 -13.41 -3.17
N LYS A 68 13.15 -14.47 -2.49
CA LYS A 68 12.19 -15.47 -1.92
C LYS A 68 11.29 -14.84 -0.87
N SER A 69 11.83 -13.88 -0.13
CA SER A 69 11.16 -13.23 0.99
C SER A 69 10.20 -12.09 0.57
N SER A 70 10.13 -11.77 -0.73
CA SER A 70 9.17 -10.80 -1.29
C SER A 70 7.84 -11.45 -1.69
N ILE A 71 7.81 -12.77 -1.88
CA ILE A 71 6.63 -13.49 -2.36
C ILE A 71 5.44 -13.27 -1.43
N GLY A 72 5.64 -13.34 -0.10
CA GLY A 72 4.57 -13.11 0.87
C GLY A 72 3.90 -11.74 0.70
N PHE A 73 4.68 -10.69 0.43
CA PHE A 73 4.15 -9.35 0.18
C PHE A 73 3.32 -9.27 -1.11
N PHE A 74 3.77 -9.90 -2.19
CA PHE A 74 3.00 -9.93 -3.44
C PHE A 74 1.73 -10.78 -3.32
N VAL A 75 1.78 -11.89 -2.58
CA VAL A 75 0.60 -12.74 -2.32
C VAL A 75 -0.44 -11.95 -1.52
N VAL A 76 -0.03 -11.30 -0.43
CA VAL A 76 -0.95 -10.47 0.37
C VAL A 76 -1.50 -9.31 -0.48
N GLY A 77 -0.65 -8.60 -1.22
CA GLY A 77 -1.08 -7.50 -2.09
C GLY A 77 -2.07 -7.96 -3.16
N GLY A 78 -1.80 -9.08 -3.83
CA GLY A 78 -2.68 -9.68 -4.82
C GLY A 78 -4.02 -10.11 -4.22
N PHE A 79 -4.01 -10.75 -3.06
CA PHE A 79 -5.26 -11.16 -2.38
C PHE A 79 -6.12 -9.95 -2.00
N VAL A 80 -5.50 -8.87 -1.49
CA VAL A 80 -6.21 -7.63 -1.17
C VAL A 80 -6.82 -6.98 -2.42
N TYR A 81 -6.11 -7.00 -3.56
CA TYR A 81 -6.69 -6.53 -4.82
C TYR A 81 -7.85 -7.40 -5.30
N LEU A 82 -7.79 -8.72 -5.13
CA LEU A 82 -8.90 -9.60 -5.46
C LEU A 82 -10.14 -9.32 -4.62
N ILE A 83 -9.98 -9.06 -3.31
CA ILE A 83 -11.10 -8.63 -2.45
C ILE A 83 -11.68 -7.31 -2.95
N SER A 84 -10.81 -6.34 -3.27
CA SER A 84 -11.25 -5.05 -3.80
C SER A 84 -12.07 -5.20 -5.09
N ILE A 85 -11.62 -6.02 -6.03
CA ILE A 85 -12.34 -6.34 -7.27
C ILE A 85 -13.67 -7.03 -6.97
N PHE A 86 -13.69 -7.99 -6.05
CA PHE A 86 -14.91 -8.67 -5.65
C PHE A 86 -15.96 -7.69 -5.10
N LEU A 87 -15.54 -6.71 -4.28
CA LEU A 87 -16.43 -5.68 -3.75
C LEU A 87 -16.96 -4.72 -4.83
N ILE A 88 -16.23 -4.49 -5.92
CA ILE A 88 -16.72 -3.69 -7.05
C ILE A 88 -17.97 -4.34 -7.67
N PHE A 89 -18.04 -5.68 -7.69
CA PHE A 89 -19.23 -6.40 -8.17
C PHE A 89 -20.42 -6.37 -7.19
N GLN A 90 -20.25 -5.79 -5.99
CA GLN A 90 -21.31 -5.61 -5.00
C GLN A 90 -21.86 -4.17 -4.94
N LEU A 91 -21.26 -3.23 -5.68
CA LEU A 91 -21.74 -1.86 -5.86
C LEU A 91 -22.96 -1.81 -6.78
#